data_AF-A0A1E1WLP5-F1
#
_entry.id   AF-A0A1E1WLP5-F1
#
_cell.length_a   1.000
_cell.length_b   1.000
_cell.length_c   1.000
_cell.angle_alpha   90.00
_cell.angle_beta   90.00
_cell.angle_gamma   90.00
#
_symmetry.space_group_name_H-M   'P 1'
#
loop_
_entity.id
_entity.type
_entity.pdbx_description
1 polymer ?
#
loop_
_entity_poly.entity_id
_entity_poly.type
_entity_poly.pdbx_seq_one_letter_code
_entity_poly.pdbx_strand_id
1 'polypeptide(L)'
;IRNFVGFPAWLLTSEQLDKHYKHAEVVEGNLFETYLKLTYAAVKKSFESLREKPDRNRWVATATTVNAFYSATLNSVTFPAGILQPPFYGNGIEAINYGSIGAIIGHEVTHGFDDQGRRYDEEGNLK
;
A
#
# COMPACT_ATOMS: atom_id res chain seq x y z
N ILE A 1 1.07 1.84 15.70
CA ILE A 1 0.61 1.62 14.31
C ILE A 1 1.02 2.81 13.47
N ARG A 2 1.76 2.61 12.37
CA ARG A 2 2.19 3.67 11.43
C ARG A 2 1.11 3.90 10.37
N ASN A 3 1.01 5.09 9.80
CA ASN A 3 -0.04 5.42 8.83
C ASN A 3 0.52 5.85 7.47
N PHE A 4 -0.20 5.45 6.42
CA PHE A 4 0.04 5.85 5.03
C PHE A 4 -1.28 6.33 4.44
N VAL A 5 -1.35 7.57 3.97
CA VAL A 5 -2.59 8.23 3.53
C VAL A 5 -2.41 8.85 2.15
N GLY A 6 -3.31 8.53 1.22
CA GLY A 6 -3.26 9.01 -0.15
C GLY A 6 -2.30 8.21 -1.03
N PHE A 7 -1.07 8.69 -1.17
CA PHE A 7 -0.08 8.08 -2.06
C PHE A 7 1.36 8.27 -1.54
N PRO A 8 2.30 7.40 -1.93
CA PRO A 8 3.70 7.57 -1.54
C PRO A 8 4.33 8.81 -2.20
N ALA A 9 5.04 9.61 -1.40
CA ALA A 9 5.72 10.82 -1.87
C ALA A 9 6.72 10.58 -3.02
N TRP A 10 7.30 9.37 -3.09
CA TRP A 10 8.26 9.03 -4.15
C TRP A 10 7.67 9.04 -5.56
N LEU A 11 6.34 8.97 -5.71
CA LEU A 11 5.67 9.11 -7.00
C LEU A 11 5.82 10.53 -7.58
N LEU A 12 6.08 11.54 -6.74
CA LEU A 12 6.22 12.93 -7.18
C LEU A 12 7.64 13.27 -7.65
N THR A 13 8.59 12.36 -7.52
CA THR A 13 10.00 12.59 -7.86
C THR A 13 10.40 11.69 -9.01
N SER A 14 10.72 12.28 -10.17
CA SER A 14 11.11 11.51 -11.38
C SER A 14 12.25 10.54 -11.12
N GLU A 15 13.30 10.97 -10.41
CA GLU A 15 14.44 10.10 -10.06
C GLU A 15 14.00 8.84 -9.30
N GLN A 16 13.12 8.99 -8.30
CA GLN A 16 12.65 7.86 -7.49
C GLN A 16 11.66 6.98 -8.27
N LEU A 17 10.84 7.59 -9.11
CA LEU A 17 9.91 6.91 -10.01
C LEU A 17 10.68 6.04 -11.03
N ASP A 18 11.66 6.62 -11.72
CA ASP A 18 12.50 5.93 -12.69
C ASP A 18 13.30 4.81 -12.02
N LYS A 19 13.84 5.06 -10.83
CA LYS A 19 14.51 4.03 -10.02
C LYS A 19 13.56 2.88 -9.66
N HIS A 20 12.30 3.17 -9.33
CA HIS A 20 11.31 2.14 -8.99
C HIS A 20 11.00 1.23 -10.19
N TYR A 21 10.96 1.81 -11.38
CA TYR A 21 10.63 1.15 -12.65
C TYR A 21 11.86 0.81 -13.52
N LYS A 22 13.08 0.83 -12.98
CA LYS A 22 14.35 0.56 -13.70
C LYS A 22 14.42 -0.74 -14.52
N HIS A 23 13.53 -1.69 -14.26
CA HIS A 23 13.46 -2.99 -14.94
C HIS A 23 12.18 -3.15 -15.78
N ALA A 24 11.25 -2.21 -15.70
CA ALA A 24 10.01 -2.24 -16.46
C ALA A 24 10.28 -1.79 -17.89
N GLU A 25 9.90 -2.61 -18.84
CA GLU A 25 10.01 -2.32 -20.27
C GLU A 25 8.66 -2.61 -20.92
N VAL A 26 8.19 -1.67 -21.73
CA VAL A 26 6.94 -1.78 -22.49
C VAL A 26 7.29 -1.83 -23.97
N VAL A 27 6.75 -2.82 -24.67
CA VAL A 27 6.95 -3.02 -26.11
C VAL A 27 5.71 -2.55 -26.85
N GLU A 28 5.85 -1.43 -27.56
CA GLU A 28 4.75 -0.81 -28.29
C GLU A 28 4.10 -1.81 -29.27
N GLY A 29 2.77 -1.89 -29.26
CA GLY A 29 2.00 -2.81 -30.11
C GLY A 29 2.09 -4.30 -29.73
N ASN A 30 2.92 -4.69 -28.76
CA ASN A 30 3.09 -6.09 -28.35
C ASN A 30 2.71 -6.32 -26.88
N LEU A 31 1.42 -6.61 -26.66
CA LEU A 31 0.88 -6.87 -25.32
C LEU A 31 1.53 -8.08 -24.64
N PHE A 32 1.71 -9.18 -25.37
CA PHE A 32 2.22 -10.43 -24.78
C PHE A 32 3.67 -10.28 -24.34
N GLU A 33 4.51 -9.68 -25.18
CA GLU A 33 5.90 -9.42 -24.81
C GLU A 33 6.02 -8.43 -23.66
N THR A 34 5.23 -7.35 -23.68
CA THR A 34 5.15 -6.40 -22.54
C THR A 34 4.79 -7.13 -21.25
N TYR A 35 3.78 -8.00 -21.28
CA TYR A 35 3.36 -8.76 -20.10
C TYR A 35 4.49 -9.65 -19.56
N LEU A 36 5.20 -10.36 -20.44
CA LEU A 36 6.35 -11.19 -20.03
C LEU A 36 7.48 -10.36 -19.43
N LYS A 37 7.82 -9.21 -20.03
CA LYS A 37 8.87 -8.31 -19.52
C LYS A 37 8.52 -7.71 -18.17
N LEU A 38 7.28 -7.25 -17.98
CA LEU A 38 6.81 -6.72 -16.69
C LEU A 38 6.77 -7.82 -15.61
N THR A 39 6.37 -9.03 -15.97
CA THR A 39 6.40 -10.19 -15.05
C THR A 39 7.83 -10.51 -14.63
N TYR A 40 8.76 -10.56 -15.59
CA TYR A 40 10.18 -10.76 -15.31
C TYR A 40 10.73 -9.67 -14.37
N ALA A 41 10.40 -8.40 -14.63
CA ALA A 41 10.81 -7.27 -13.81
C ALA A 41 10.33 -7.38 -12.36
N ALA A 42 9.06 -7.78 -12.16
CA ALA A 42 8.49 -7.99 -10.83
C ALA A 42 9.19 -9.12 -10.07
N VAL A 43 9.43 -10.26 -10.73
CA VAL A 43 10.14 -11.40 -10.15
C VAL A 43 11.59 -11.03 -9.81
N LYS A 44 12.29 -10.35 -10.72
CA LYS A 44 13.66 -9.88 -10.49
C LYS A 44 13.75 -8.97 -9.27
N LYS A 45 12.85 -7.99 -9.15
CA LYS A 45 12.76 -7.09 -7.99
C LYS A 45 12.53 -7.86 -6.69
N SER A 46 11.70 -8.90 -6.72
CA SER A 46 11.49 -9.77 -5.56
C SER A 46 12.78 -10.49 -5.15
N PHE A 47 13.52 -11.05 -6.11
CA PHE A 47 14.81 -11.70 -5.83
C PHE A 47 15.89 -10.74 -5.32
N GLU A 48 15.98 -9.54 -5.89
CA GLU A 48 16.92 -8.50 -5.43
C GLU A 48 16.68 -8.12 -3.96
N SER A 49 15.43 -8.16 -3.49
CA SER A 49 15.10 -7.81 -2.10
C SER A 49 15.40 -8.89 -1.07
N LEU A 50 15.78 -10.12 -1.47
CA LEU A 50 15.95 -11.26 -0.57
C LEU A 50 17.02 -11.05 0.52
N ARG A 51 18.06 -10.26 0.22
CA ARG A 51 19.15 -9.97 1.16
C ARG A 51 19.08 -8.56 1.74
N GLU A 52 18.06 -7.80 1.35
CA GLU A 52 17.86 -6.43 1.82
C GLU A 52 17.04 -6.42 3.11
N LYS A 53 17.24 -5.39 3.93
CA LYS A 53 16.36 -5.18 5.08
C LYS A 53 14.95 -4.83 4.58
N PRO A 54 13.88 -5.34 5.23
CA PRO A 54 12.53 -4.97 4.87
C PRO A 54 12.34 -3.44 4.92
N ASP A 55 11.87 -2.86 3.82
CA ASP A 55 11.47 -1.46 3.81
C ASP A 55 10.21 -1.28 4.66
N ARG A 56 10.39 -0.73 5.85
CA ARG A 56 9.29 -0.46 6.77
C ARG A 56 8.37 0.64 6.24
N ASN A 57 8.81 1.50 5.33
CA ASN A 57 8.04 2.62 4.78
C ASN A 57 7.31 2.27 3.47
N ARG A 58 7.33 0.99 3.07
CA ARG A 58 6.63 0.53 1.88
C ARG A 58 5.11 0.56 2.06
N TRP A 59 4.43 0.89 0.98
CA TRP A 59 2.98 0.82 0.89
C TRP A 59 2.54 -0.59 0.53
N VAL A 60 1.43 -1.05 1.10
CA VAL A 60 0.87 -2.39 0.81
C VAL A 60 -0.17 -2.39 -0.32
N ALA A 61 -0.57 -1.21 -0.78
CA ALA A 61 -1.53 -1.03 -1.86
C ALA A 61 -1.15 0.18 -2.73
N THR A 62 -1.62 0.17 -3.97
CA THR A 62 -1.46 1.31 -4.90
C THR A 62 -2.40 2.44 -4.51
N ALA A 63 -2.01 3.68 -4.81
CA ALA A 63 -2.79 4.88 -4.52
C ALA A 63 -4.21 4.86 -5.12
N THR A 64 -4.40 4.18 -6.25
CA THR A 64 -5.67 4.10 -6.97
C THR A 64 -6.65 3.08 -6.41
N THR A 65 -6.24 2.29 -5.41
CA THR A 65 -7.07 1.24 -4.82
C THR A 65 -8.22 1.84 -4.01
N VAL A 66 -9.45 1.36 -4.24
CA VAL A 66 -10.63 1.70 -3.42
C VAL A 66 -10.78 0.64 -2.33
N ASN A 67 -9.91 0.71 -1.32
CA ASN A 67 -9.93 -0.18 -0.15
C ASN A 67 -9.10 0.44 0.99
N ALA A 68 -9.00 -0.21 2.15
CA ALA A 68 -8.04 0.09 3.20
C ALA A 68 -7.38 -1.21 3.69
N PHE A 69 -6.22 -1.09 4.35
CA PHE A 69 -5.44 -2.27 4.74
C PHE A 69 -4.65 -2.06 6.03
N TYR A 70 -4.66 -3.08 6.89
CA TYR A 70 -3.70 -3.30 7.95
C TYR A 70 -2.63 -4.31 7.54
N SER A 71 -1.39 -4.08 7.98
CA SER A 71 -0.28 -5.02 7.84
C SER A 71 0.35 -5.29 9.20
N ALA A 72 0.23 -6.53 9.66
CA ALA A 72 0.79 -6.97 10.96
C ALA A 72 2.32 -6.88 10.98
N THR A 73 3.00 -7.34 9.93
CA THR A 73 4.47 -7.34 9.83
C THR A 73 5.09 -5.95 9.72
N LEU A 74 4.30 -4.95 9.28
CA LEU A 74 4.72 -3.55 9.26
C LEU A 74 4.14 -2.77 10.44
N ASN A 75 3.22 -3.35 11.21
CA ASN A 75 2.37 -2.67 12.17
C ASN A 75 1.87 -1.31 11.62
N SER A 76 1.20 -1.34 10.47
CA SER A 76 0.80 -0.13 9.74
C SER A 76 -0.58 -0.24 9.10
N VAL A 77 -1.24 0.91 8.96
CA VAL A 77 -2.49 1.07 8.21
C VAL A 77 -2.25 1.90 6.95
N THR A 78 -2.91 1.53 5.85
CA THR A 78 -2.83 2.20 4.55
C THR A 78 -4.21 2.58 4.06
N PHE A 79 -4.41 3.87 3.78
CA PHE A 79 -5.62 4.45 3.20
C PHE A 79 -5.26 5.11 1.85
N PRO A 80 -5.31 4.36 0.74
CA PRO A 80 -5.00 4.90 -0.59
C PRO A 80 -5.92 6.06 -0.99
N ALA A 81 -5.44 6.93 -1.88
CA ALA A 81 -6.23 8.05 -2.40
C ALA A 81 -7.57 7.60 -3.02
N GLY A 82 -7.62 6.40 -3.60
CA GLY A 82 -8.81 5.82 -4.21
C GLY A 82 -9.98 5.62 -3.23
N ILE A 83 -9.76 5.41 -1.93
CA ILE A 83 -10.86 5.36 -0.95
C ILE A 83 -11.23 6.73 -0.37
N LEU A 84 -10.38 7.74 -0.53
CA LEU A 84 -10.55 9.07 0.06
C LEU A 84 -11.41 9.99 -0.82
N GLN A 85 -12.59 9.51 -1.19
CA GLN A 85 -13.56 10.21 -2.02
C GLN A 85 -15.00 9.85 -1.59
N PRO A 86 -16.03 10.58 -2.04
CA PRO A 86 -17.42 10.21 -1.76
C PRO A 86 -17.73 8.79 -2.23
N PRO A 87 -18.53 8.01 -1.47
CA PRO A 87 -19.26 8.39 -0.26
C PRO A 87 -18.44 8.31 1.04
N PHE A 88 -17.18 7.90 0.98
CA PHE A 88 -16.37 7.62 2.18
C PHE A 88 -15.85 8.89 2.86
N TYR A 89 -15.38 9.86 2.07
CA TYR A 89 -14.79 11.09 2.56
C TYR A 89 -15.08 12.27 1.64
N GLY A 90 -15.09 13.49 2.19
CA GLY A 90 -15.31 14.72 1.41
C GLY A 90 -16.77 15.06 1.16
N ASN A 91 -17.71 14.51 1.95
CA ASN A 91 -19.15 14.75 1.81
C ASN A 91 -19.64 16.10 2.39
N GLY A 92 -18.78 16.87 3.06
CA GLY A 92 -19.13 18.14 3.71
C GLY A 92 -19.93 18.02 5.02
N ILE A 93 -20.38 16.82 5.40
CA ILE A 93 -21.05 16.53 6.67
C ILE A 93 -20.17 15.61 7.51
N GLU A 94 -19.77 16.08 8.69
CA GLU A 94 -18.87 15.33 9.58
C GLU A 94 -19.43 13.96 9.97
N ALA A 95 -20.72 13.88 10.31
CA ALA A 95 -21.37 12.61 10.67
C ALA A 95 -21.23 11.54 9.59
N ILE A 96 -21.27 11.93 8.31
CA ILE A 96 -21.06 11.01 7.18
C ILE A 96 -19.58 10.60 7.10
N ASN A 97 -18.64 11.54 7.24
CA ASN A 97 -17.22 11.20 7.22
C ASN A 97 -16.84 10.26 8.39
N TYR A 98 -17.31 10.52 9.60
CA TYR A 98 -17.06 9.66 10.76
C TYR A 98 -17.75 8.29 10.63
N GLY A 99 -18.99 8.26 10.14
CA GLY A 99 -19.74 7.02 9.92
C GLY A 99 -19.15 6.16 8.80
N SER A 100 -18.54 6.78 7.79
CA SER A 100 -17.92 6.10 6.65
C SER A 100 -16.42 5.89 6.86
N ILE A 101 -15.56 6.82 6.43
CA ILE A 101 -14.10 6.63 6.52
C ILE A 101 -13.63 6.49 7.98
N GLY A 102 -14.29 7.14 8.94
CA GLY A 102 -13.97 6.98 10.36
C GLY A 102 -14.15 5.53 10.85
N ALA A 103 -15.26 4.88 10.47
CA ALA A 103 -15.50 3.47 10.79
C ALA A 103 -14.46 2.55 10.10
N ILE A 104 -14.08 2.84 8.87
CA ILE A 104 -13.05 2.11 8.13
C ILE A 104 -11.68 2.26 8.80
N ILE A 105 -11.31 3.47 9.25
CA ILE A 105 -10.09 3.69 10.04
C ILE A 105 -10.12 2.84 11.32
N GLY A 106 -11.24 2.82 12.02
CA GLY A 106 -11.43 1.99 13.21
C GLY A 106 -11.29 0.49 12.91
N HIS A 107 -11.84 0.02 11.79
CA HIS A 107 -11.71 -1.35 11.31
C HIS A 107 -10.24 -1.75 11.12
N GLU A 108 -9.46 -0.97 10.36
CA GLU A 108 -8.05 -1.27 10.10
C GLU A 108 -7.18 -1.20 11.36
N VAL A 109 -7.47 -0.28 12.29
CA VAL A 109 -6.76 -0.23 13.57
C VAL A 109 -7.09 -1.47 14.40
N THR A 110 -8.33 -1.96 14.36
CA THR A 110 -8.77 -3.15 15.10
C THR A 110 -8.10 -4.42 14.60
N HIS A 111 -7.75 -4.50 13.30
CA HIS A 111 -6.96 -5.62 12.77
C HIS A 111 -5.59 -5.78 13.44
N GLY A 112 -5.04 -4.73 14.07
CA GLY A 112 -3.83 -4.87 14.90
C GLY A 112 -4.02 -5.64 16.20
N PHE A 113 -5.26 -5.90 16.58
CA PHE A 113 -5.63 -6.52 17.86
C PHE A 113 -6.62 -7.69 17.70
N ASP A 114 -6.94 -8.08 16.47
CA ASP A 114 -7.78 -9.25 16.20
C ASP A 114 -7.03 -10.57 16.50
N ASP A 115 -7.66 -11.70 16.17
CA ASP A 115 -7.12 -13.04 16.45
C ASP A 115 -5.75 -13.29 15.80
N GLN A 116 -5.44 -12.60 14.69
CA GLN A 116 -4.15 -12.67 14.00
C GLN A 116 -3.21 -11.54 14.41
N GLY A 117 -3.67 -10.29 14.39
CA GLY A 117 -2.88 -9.10 14.67
C GLY A 117 -2.29 -9.09 16.07
N ARG A 118 -3.04 -9.56 17.08
CA ARG A 118 -2.57 -9.63 18.48
C ARG A 118 -1.35 -10.52 18.69
N ARG A 119 -1.02 -11.37 17.71
CA ARG A 119 0.15 -12.26 17.74
C ARG A 119 1.42 -11.54 17.31
N TYR A 120 1.35 -10.27 16.93
CA TYR A 120 2.49 -9.46 16.53
C TYR A 120 2.73 -8.36 17.55
N ASP A 121 4.01 -8.07 17.84
CA ASP A 121 4.38 -6.95 18.70
C ASP A 121 4.35 -5.59 17.97
N GLU A 122 4.67 -4.51 18.68
CA GLU A 122 4.68 -3.17 18.08
C GLU A 122 5.64 -3.00 16.89
N GLU A 123 6.65 -3.87 16.79
CA GLU A 123 7.63 -3.87 15.72
C GLU A 123 7.16 -4.71 14.52
N GLY A 124 6.10 -5.51 14.68
CA GLY A 124 5.58 -6.41 13.66
C GLY A 124 6.24 -7.79 13.64
N ASN A 125 6.87 -8.19 14.75
CA ASN A 125 7.44 -9.53 14.91
C ASN A 125 6.39 -10.47 15.51
N LEU A 126 6.27 -11.68 14.95
CA LEU A 126 5.39 -12.72 15.49
C LEU A 126 5.90 -13.18 16.86
N LYS A 127 5.01 -13.20 17.85
CA LYS A 127 5.24 -13.66 19.21
C LYS A 127 4.22 -14.70 19.65
#